data_AF-A0A954SYE6-F1
#
_entry.id   AF-A0A954SYE6-F1
#
_cell.length_a   1.000
_cell.length_b   1.000
_cell.length_c   1.000
_cell.angle_alpha   90.00
_cell.angle_beta   90.00
_cell.angle_gamma   90.00
#
_symmetry.space_group_name_H-M   'P 1'
#
loop_
_entity.id
_entity.type
_entity.pdbx_description
1 polymer ?
#
loop_
_entity_poly.entity_id
_entity_poly.type
_entity_poly.pdbx_seq_one_letter_code
_entity_poly.pdbx_strand_id
1 'polypeptide(L)'
;MQARHRLVVVGALGVCAALASPVFAQKRPGAEHTAATAAEPAERPIAGYPVAEARRRAISPVPFDRPLDSATVRRWLEIASQCTIAEFELFLGELSPQETRLRDRVAQTPPPIVNRLYFKHLRGVLKSGGLDSLRIEAQVDHDIGHTTPAVENELFGAFECVFASVGPPDGSPRYGDVILRLKDSVREHGWATPFSGMHFIAAIRHQPAAEMQKLLAEGKQLPASPDNPLHLGFDDRLHYSHYIVTEQDWERALAYQAVLVLRNLDDSATSDAVRQRCDEMLDETDPAKFWSLFIPARERGLSRQDAAVRVPFGYLEGKFPNTLTLDDVTSIEVAAERLAEVRSWPESQPYLRLIRAKPTGVE
;
A
#
# COMPACT_ATOMS: atom_id res chain seq x y z
N MET A 1 56.61 23.18 -26.27
CA MET A 1 57.61 22.24 -26.82
C MET A 1 57.44 20.92 -26.06
N GLN A 2 56.76 19.89 -26.60
CA GLN A 2 57.34 18.73 -27.33
C GLN A 2 58.66 18.25 -26.69
N ALA A 3 58.85 17.01 -26.21
CA ALA A 3 58.57 15.67 -26.76
C ALA A 3 58.38 14.64 -25.59
N ARG A 4 57.57 13.57 -25.64
CA ARG A 4 57.58 12.31 -26.44
C ARG A 4 58.83 11.42 -26.33
N HIS A 5 58.68 10.29 -25.62
CA HIS A 5 59.18 8.93 -25.95
C HIS A 5 58.16 7.92 -25.32
N ARG A 6 57.36 7.12 -26.04
CA ARG A 6 57.60 5.85 -26.79
C ARG A 6 58.35 4.79 -25.95
N LEU A 7 58.09 3.48 -25.98
CA LEU A 7 57.05 2.54 -26.47
C LEU A 7 57.62 1.10 -26.19
N VAL A 8 56.76 0.06 -26.23
CA VAL A 8 57.04 -1.40 -26.48
C VAL A 8 57.40 -2.23 -25.23
N VAL A 9 56.64 -3.22 -24.73
CA VAL A 9 55.95 -4.45 -25.27
C VAL A 9 56.88 -5.68 -25.43
N VAL A 10 56.27 -6.87 -25.22
CA VAL A 10 56.71 -8.28 -25.43
C VAL A 10 57.09 -8.97 -24.11
N GLY A 11 56.55 -10.14 -23.71
CA GLY A 11 55.60 -11.07 -24.31
C GLY A 11 55.92 -12.52 -23.89
N ALA A 12 54.87 -13.36 -23.74
CA ALA A 12 54.85 -14.83 -23.89
C ALA A 12 55.61 -15.69 -22.83
N LEU A 13 55.34 -16.97 -22.53
CA LEU A 13 54.57 -18.08 -23.14
C LEU A 13 54.56 -19.25 -22.11
N GLY A 14 53.57 -20.14 -22.13
CA GLY A 14 53.64 -21.44 -21.44
C GLY A 14 52.39 -22.31 -21.65
N VAL A 15 52.50 -23.31 -22.54
CA VAL A 15 51.46 -24.29 -22.96
C VAL A 15 52.02 -25.72 -22.78
N CYS A 16 51.11 -26.72 -22.74
CA CYS A 16 51.25 -28.19 -22.86
C CYS A 16 51.36 -28.99 -21.53
N ALA A 17 50.79 -30.18 -21.34
CA ALA A 17 49.85 -31.07 -22.05
C ALA A 17 49.48 -32.24 -21.07
N ALA A 18 48.21 -32.65 -20.96
CA ALA A 18 47.60 -33.96 -21.34
C ALA A 18 48.06 -35.28 -20.64
N LEU A 19 47.11 -36.26 -20.65
CA LEU A 19 47.12 -37.69 -20.27
C LEU A 19 46.48 -37.98 -18.88
N ALA A 20 45.52 -38.89 -18.67
CA ALA A 20 44.87 -39.92 -19.48
C ALA A 20 43.52 -40.36 -18.85
N SER A 21 42.58 -40.85 -19.67
CA SER A 21 41.41 -41.64 -19.23
C SER A 21 41.81 -43.10 -18.90
N PRO A 22 40.95 -43.85 -18.19
CA PRO A 22 40.22 -44.90 -18.91
C PRO A 22 38.73 -45.03 -18.53
N VAL A 23 37.99 -45.64 -19.45
CA VAL A 23 36.54 -45.92 -19.39
C VAL A 23 36.28 -47.44 -19.17
N PHE A 24 35.13 -47.74 -18.55
CA PHE A 24 34.32 -48.99 -18.50
C PHE A 24 34.67 -50.03 -17.42
N ALA A 25 33.74 -50.60 -16.64
CA ALA A 25 32.35 -50.96 -16.96
C ALA A 25 31.37 -51.07 -15.75
N GLN A 26 30.11 -50.71 -16.04
CA GLN A 26 28.81 -51.30 -15.65
C GLN A 26 28.55 -51.90 -14.24
N LYS A 27 27.60 -51.26 -13.53
CA LYS A 27 26.42 -51.93 -12.94
C LYS A 27 25.26 -50.93 -12.78
N ARG A 28 24.12 -51.18 -13.43
CA ARG A 28 22.79 -50.61 -13.13
C ARG A 28 21.93 -51.73 -12.49
N PRO A 29 20.74 -51.48 -11.95
CA PRO A 29 20.29 -50.40 -11.07
C PRO A 29 19.64 -50.96 -9.78
N GLY A 30 19.76 -50.28 -8.64
CA GLY A 30 18.97 -50.55 -7.44
C GLY A 30 17.96 -49.42 -7.26
N ALA A 31 16.67 -49.75 -7.36
CA ALA A 31 15.59 -48.84 -7.12
C ALA A 31 15.54 -48.44 -5.64
N GLU A 32 15.95 -47.22 -5.33
CA GLU A 32 15.53 -46.56 -4.09
C GLU A 32 14.49 -45.51 -4.47
N HIS A 33 13.23 -45.86 -4.23
CA HIS A 33 12.16 -44.90 -4.04
C HIS A 33 12.49 -44.04 -2.83
N THR A 34 13.28 -42.98 -3.03
CA THR A 34 13.20 -41.82 -2.16
C THR A 34 11.88 -41.13 -2.49
N ALA A 35 10.87 -41.43 -1.68
CA ALA A 35 9.67 -40.62 -1.60
C ALA A 35 10.14 -39.18 -1.38
N ALA A 36 9.99 -38.35 -2.42
CA ALA A 36 10.08 -36.92 -2.28
C ALA A 36 9.02 -36.54 -1.24
N THR A 37 9.46 -36.27 -0.02
CA THR A 37 8.68 -35.50 0.93
C THR A 37 8.31 -34.24 0.19
N ALA A 38 7.03 -34.12 -0.15
CA ALA A 38 6.46 -32.88 -0.64
C ALA A 38 6.84 -31.82 0.38
N ALA A 39 7.77 -30.94 0.00
CA ALA A 39 8.07 -29.77 0.81
C ALA A 39 6.72 -29.10 1.07
N GLU A 40 6.40 -28.88 2.35
CA GLU A 40 5.28 -28.01 2.70
C GLU A 40 5.40 -26.75 1.84
N PRO A 41 4.31 -26.30 1.19
CA PRO A 41 4.38 -25.14 0.34
C PRO A 41 4.98 -24.00 1.16
N ALA A 42 6.11 -23.47 0.71
CA ALA A 42 6.77 -22.33 1.34
C ALA A 42 5.69 -21.30 1.69
N GLU A 43 5.67 -20.87 2.95
CA GLU A 43 4.71 -19.90 3.46
C GLU A 43 4.63 -18.75 2.45
N ARG A 44 3.45 -18.56 1.87
CA ARG A 44 3.31 -17.67 0.71
C ARG A 44 3.51 -16.22 1.17
N PRO A 45 4.21 -15.39 0.37
CA PRO A 45 4.61 -14.06 0.79
C PRO A 45 3.40 -13.15 1.05
N ILE A 46 3.44 -12.38 2.14
CA ILE A 46 2.44 -11.36 2.47
C ILE A 46 2.67 -10.06 1.70
N ALA A 47 1.65 -9.19 1.65
CA ALA A 47 1.83 -7.83 1.15
C ALA A 47 2.94 -7.11 1.93
N GLY A 48 3.81 -6.40 1.21
CA GLY A 48 5.05 -5.83 1.74
C GLY A 48 6.29 -6.69 1.47
N TYR A 49 6.15 -7.95 1.06
CA TYR A 49 7.29 -8.81 0.74
C TYR A 49 8.24 -8.21 -0.32
N PRO A 50 7.77 -7.71 -1.49
CA PRO A 50 8.69 -7.21 -2.52
C PRO A 50 9.56 -6.03 -2.07
N VAL A 51 9.03 -5.18 -1.19
CA VAL A 51 9.77 -4.04 -0.64
C VAL A 51 10.71 -4.45 0.50
N ALA A 52 10.30 -5.41 1.33
CA ALA A 52 11.17 -6.03 2.32
C ALA A 52 12.36 -6.75 1.65
N GLU A 53 12.09 -7.45 0.54
CA GLU A 53 13.11 -8.11 -0.27
C GLU A 53 14.09 -7.11 -0.89
N ALA A 54 13.59 -5.99 -1.43
CA ALA A 54 14.45 -4.92 -1.93
C ALA A 54 15.35 -4.34 -0.82
N ARG A 55 14.79 -4.03 0.36
CA ARG A 55 15.60 -3.59 1.52
C ARG A 55 16.63 -4.62 1.93
N ARG A 56 16.26 -5.89 1.96
CA ARG A 56 17.16 -6.98 2.28
C ARG A 56 18.33 -7.04 1.31
N ARG A 57 18.06 -7.01 -0.01
CA ARG A 57 19.09 -7.00 -1.06
C ARG A 57 19.99 -5.75 -1.00
N ALA A 58 19.49 -4.62 -0.50
CA ALA A 58 20.31 -3.41 -0.31
C ALA A 58 21.36 -3.54 0.82
N ILE A 59 21.15 -4.46 1.78
CA ILE A 59 22.09 -4.65 2.91
C ILE A 59 23.34 -5.42 2.48
N SER A 60 23.21 -6.36 1.54
CA SER A 60 24.30 -7.23 1.11
C SER A 60 24.23 -7.48 -0.39
N PRO A 61 25.35 -7.32 -1.13
CA PRO A 61 25.43 -7.71 -2.54
C PRO A 61 25.39 -9.24 -2.71
N VAL A 62 25.67 -10.00 -1.64
CA VAL A 62 25.56 -11.47 -1.64
C VAL A 62 24.14 -11.87 -1.24
N PRO A 63 23.50 -12.79 -1.98
CA PRO A 63 22.20 -13.33 -1.60
C PRO A 63 22.24 -13.94 -0.20
N PHE A 64 21.14 -13.82 0.51
CA PHE A 64 21.02 -14.48 1.80
C PHE A 64 20.45 -15.88 1.62
N ASP A 65 21.03 -16.86 2.32
CA ASP A 65 20.59 -18.27 2.21
C ASP A 65 19.25 -18.56 2.90
N ARG A 66 18.91 -17.82 3.97
CA ARG A 66 17.63 -17.99 4.68
C ARG A 66 16.46 -17.39 3.88
N PRO A 67 15.29 -18.03 3.77
CA PRO A 67 14.12 -17.40 3.15
C PRO A 67 13.66 -16.18 3.96
N LEU A 68 12.92 -15.27 3.30
CA LEU A 68 12.27 -14.15 3.98
C LEU A 68 10.84 -14.59 4.32
N ASP A 69 10.56 -14.90 5.58
CA ASP A 69 9.23 -15.35 6.01
C ASP A 69 8.32 -14.18 6.42
N SER A 70 7.02 -14.48 6.59
CA SER A 70 6.00 -13.48 6.94
C SER A 70 6.30 -12.77 8.26
N ALA A 71 6.84 -13.48 9.26
CA ALA A 71 7.20 -12.90 10.55
C ALA A 71 8.32 -11.87 10.41
N THR A 72 9.33 -12.18 9.61
CA THR A 72 10.45 -11.29 9.30
C THR A 72 9.97 -10.08 8.50
N VAL A 73 9.06 -10.25 7.53
CA VAL A 73 8.47 -9.12 6.81
C VAL A 73 7.71 -8.19 7.76
N ARG A 74 6.85 -8.72 8.65
CA ARG A 74 6.14 -7.90 9.65
C ARG A 74 7.09 -7.13 10.55
N ARG A 75 8.13 -7.80 11.07
CA ARG A 75 9.14 -7.13 11.90
C ARG A 75 9.89 -6.04 11.14
N TRP A 76 10.16 -6.26 9.86
CA TRP A 76 10.77 -5.23 9.02
C TRP A 76 9.82 -4.05 8.79
N LEU A 77 8.52 -4.27 8.57
CA LEU A 77 7.52 -3.19 8.45
C LEU A 77 7.51 -2.30 9.70
N GLU A 78 7.57 -2.89 10.90
CA GLU A 78 7.68 -2.13 12.16
C GLU A 78 8.94 -1.26 12.22
N ILE A 79 10.09 -1.82 11.83
CA ILE A 79 11.37 -1.07 11.79
C ILE A 79 11.30 0.05 10.75
N ALA A 80 10.77 -0.25 9.55
CA ALA A 80 10.62 0.73 8.48
C ALA A 80 9.74 1.90 8.92
N SER A 81 8.62 1.60 9.61
CA SER A 81 7.72 2.59 10.18
C SER A 81 8.42 3.52 11.17
N GLN A 82 9.19 2.97 12.10
CA GLN A 82 9.99 3.76 13.05
C GLN A 82 10.99 4.67 12.35
N CYS A 83 11.65 4.17 11.29
CA CYS A 83 12.56 5.00 10.48
C CYS A 83 11.81 6.13 9.77
N THR A 84 10.66 5.84 9.15
CA THR A 84 9.83 6.86 8.50
C THR A 84 9.37 7.94 9.47
N ILE A 85 8.95 7.57 10.69
CA ILE A 85 8.59 8.53 11.74
C ILE A 85 9.79 9.36 12.20
N ALA A 86 10.95 8.73 12.41
CA ALA A 86 12.17 9.45 12.77
C ALA A 86 12.61 10.43 11.69
N GLU A 87 12.42 10.11 10.40
CA GLU A 87 12.66 11.02 9.29
C GLU A 87 11.71 12.24 9.35
N PHE A 88 10.41 12.02 9.60
CA PHE A 88 9.48 13.13 9.83
C PHE A 88 9.93 14.02 10.99
N GLU A 89 10.26 13.44 12.14
CA GLU A 89 10.70 14.18 13.33
C GLU A 89 11.99 14.99 13.05
N LEU A 90 12.95 14.40 12.34
CA LEU A 90 14.19 15.06 11.98
C LEU A 90 13.96 16.27 11.06
N PHE A 91 13.17 16.09 10.00
CA PHE A 91 13.00 17.13 8.97
C PHE A 91 11.96 18.18 9.34
N LEU A 92 10.99 17.86 10.19
CA LEU A 92 10.11 18.85 10.79
C LEU A 92 10.82 19.62 11.90
N GLY A 93 11.76 19.02 12.63
CA GLY A 93 12.37 19.67 13.78
C GLY A 93 11.34 19.97 14.88
N GLU A 94 11.57 21.04 15.65
CA GLU A 94 10.68 21.39 16.76
C GLU A 94 9.28 21.80 16.25
N LEU A 95 8.25 21.26 16.91
CA LEU A 95 6.86 21.61 16.66
C LEU A 95 6.49 22.88 17.42
N SER A 96 5.73 23.76 16.78
CA SER A 96 5.10 24.89 17.47
C SER A 96 4.07 24.41 18.51
N PRO A 97 3.61 25.29 19.42
CA PRO A 97 2.54 24.93 20.36
C PRO A 97 1.25 24.46 19.67
N GLN A 98 0.87 25.08 18.55
CA GLN A 98 -0.31 24.70 17.77
C GLN A 98 -0.09 23.33 17.08
N GLU A 99 1.09 23.08 16.54
CA GLU A 99 1.44 21.80 15.90
C GLU A 99 1.52 20.65 16.92
N THR A 100 2.01 20.93 18.13
CA THR A 100 2.00 19.99 19.25
C THR A 100 0.56 19.65 19.64
N ARG A 101 -0.30 20.67 19.77
CA ARG A 101 -1.74 20.49 20.03
C ARG A 101 -2.42 19.66 18.93
N LEU A 102 -2.05 19.87 17.67
CA LEU A 102 -2.55 19.09 16.54
C LEU A 102 -2.16 17.62 16.64
N ARG A 103 -0.86 17.33 16.88
CA ARG A 103 -0.38 15.97 17.08
C ARG A 103 -1.15 15.27 18.21
N ASP A 104 -1.31 15.94 19.33
CA ASP A 104 -1.99 15.38 20.51
C ASP A 104 -3.49 15.16 20.23
N ARG A 105 -4.14 16.05 19.47
CA ARG A 105 -5.54 15.89 19.07
C ARG A 105 -5.75 14.70 18.14
N VAL A 106 -4.87 14.50 17.15
CA VAL A 106 -4.90 13.32 16.26
C VAL A 106 -4.68 12.04 17.06
N ALA A 107 -3.71 12.02 17.99
CA ALA A 107 -3.45 10.85 18.84
C ALA A 107 -4.64 10.45 19.74
N GLN A 108 -5.48 11.42 20.13
CA GLN A 108 -6.68 11.20 20.94
C GLN A 108 -7.92 10.84 20.11
N THR A 109 -7.83 10.91 18.78
CA THR A 109 -8.97 10.71 17.88
C THR A 109 -8.58 9.64 16.87
N PRO A 110 -8.80 8.33 17.16
CA PRO A 110 -8.38 7.26 16.26
C PRO A 110 -8.89 7.48 14.82
N PRO A 111 -8.06 7.26 13.79
CA PRO A 111 -8.47 7.45 12.41
C PRO A 111 -9.50 6.40 11.97
N PRO A 112 -10.56 6.80 11.24
CA PRO A 112 -11.51 5.85 10.69
C PRO A 112 -10.81 4.98 9.65
N ILE A 113 -11.17 3.69 9.65
CA ILE A 113 -10.69 2.72 8.68
C ILE A 113 -11.86 2.34 7.78
N VAL A 114 -11.76 2.66 6.50
CA VAL A 114 -12.88 2.56 5.56
C VAL A 114 -12.45 1.84 4.29
N ASN A 115 -13.10 0.71 4.01
CA ASN A 115 -13.05 0.10 2.69
C ASN A 115 -14.22 0.64 1.84
N ARG A 116 -14.00 0.81 0.54
CA ARG A 116 -15.08 1.08 -0.41
C ARG A 116 -15.04 0.08 -1.56
N LEU A 117 -16.23 -0.27 -2.05
CA LEU A 117 -16.41 -1.15 -3.19
C LEU A 117 -17.62 -0.71 -4.03
N TYR A 118 -17.63 -1.09 -5.30
CA TYR A 118 -18.79 -0.83 -6.16
C TYR A 118 -19.96 -1.73 -5.79
N PHE A 119 -21.18 -1.21 -5.83
CA PHE A 119 -22.41 -1.92 -5.45
C PHE A 119 -22.50 -3.36 -6.01
N LYS A 120 -22.09 -3.56 -7.26
CA LYS A 120 -22.10 -4.86 -7.93
C LYS A 120 -21.30 -5.95 -7.20
N HIS A 121 -20.30 -5.59 -6.39
CA HIS A 121 -19.48 -6.52 -5.62
C HIS A 121 -20.02 -6.79 -4.22
N LEU A 122 -20.94 -5.97 -3.70
CA LEU A 122 -21.44 -6.09 -2.33
C LEU A 122 -22.06 -7.46 -2.06
N ARG A 123 -22.85 -7.97 -3.01
CA ARG A 123 -23.48 -9.29 -2.85
C ARG A 123 -22.45 -10.41 -2.75
N GLY A 124 -21.32 -10.29 -3.44
CA GLY A 124 -20.17 -11.20 -3.33
C GLY A 124 -19.58 -11.21 -1.92
N VAL A 125 -19.31 -10.03 -1.37
CA VAL A 125 -18.81 -9.84 0.01
C VAL A 125 -19.75 -10.42 1.06
N LEU A 126 -21.06 -10.21 0.89
CA LEU A 126 -22.07 -10.78 1.79
C LEU A 126 -22.12 -12.32 1.69
N LYS A 127 -21.92 -12.87 0.49
CA LYS A 127 -21.89 -14.31 0.25
C LYS A 127 -20.63 -14.96 0.82
N SER A 128 -19.46 -14.35 0.67
CA SER A 128 -18.19 -14.84 1.23
C SER A 128 -18.10 -14.62 2.75
N GLY A 129 -18.90 -13.69 3.28
CA GLY A 129 -18.85 -13.33 4.70
C GLY A 129 -17.70 -12.40 5.05
N GLY A 130 -17.11 -11.72 4.07
CA GLY A 130 -15.95 -10.85 4.27
C GLY A 130 -15.37 -10.23 3.01
N LEU A 131 -14.35 -9.40 3.20
CA LEU A 131 -13.47 -8.89 2.17
C LEU A 131 -12.29 -9.84 2.01
N ASP A 132 -12.00 -10.21 0.78
CA ASP A 132 -10.88 -11.08 0.44
C ASP A 132 -9.89 -10.33 -0.48
N SER A 133 -8.62 -10.70 -0.38
CA SER A 133 -7.61 -10.20 -1.29
C SER A 133 -7.80 -10.80 -2.68
N LEU A 134 -7.24 -10.14 -3.68
CA LEU A 134 -7.36 -10.57 -5.07
C LEU A 134 -6.93 -12.01 -5.30
N ARG A 135 -5.87 -12.44 -4.61
CA ARG A 135 -5.37 -13.81 -4.69
C ARG A 135 -6.42 -14.81 -4.23
N ILE A 136 -7.12 -14.54 -3.12
CA ILE A 136 -8.14 -15.44 -2.59
C ILE A 136 -9.35 -15.45 -3.52
N GLU A 137 -9.79 -14.27 -3.94
CA GLU A 137 -10.87 -14.09 -4.90
C GLU A 137 -10.65 -14.91 -6.20
N ALA A 138 -9.47 -14.81 -6.80
CA ALA A 138 -9.11 -15.53 -8.03
C ALA A 138 -9.07 -17.07 -7.90
N GLN A 139 -9.04 -17.61 -6.68
CA GLN A 139 -9.13 -19.06 -6.43
C GLN A 139 -10.57 -19.57 -6.42
N VAL A 140 -11.54 -18.68 -6.19
CA VAL A 140 -12.96 -19.01 -6.01
C VAL A 140 -13.79 -18.61 -7.23
N ASP A 141 -13.42 -17.53 -7.91
CA ASP A 141 -14.11 -17.00 -9.08
C ASP A 141 -13.11 -16.48 -10.12
N HIS A 142 -13.31 -16.87 -11.38
CA HIS A 142 -12.39 -16.59 -12.48
C HIS A 142 -12.72 -15.31 -13.26
N ASP A 143 -13.84 -14.63 -12.96
CA ASP A 143 -14.37 -13.53 -13.79
C ASP A 143 -14.46 -12.18 -13.04
N ILE A 144 -13.56 -11.95 -12.08
CA ILE A 144 -13.59 -10.73 -11.27
C ILE A 144 -12.87 -9.59 -12.00
N GLY A 145 -13.65 -8.55 -12.37
CA GLY A 145 -13.10 -7.26 -12.78
C GLY A 145 -12.55 -6.51 -11.56
N HIS A 146 -11.22 -6.38 -11.48
CA HIS A 146 -10.53 -5.94 -10.27
C HIS A 146 -10.37 -4.41 -10.17
N THR A 147 -10.45 -3.88 -8.94
CA THR A 147 -10.16 -2.47 -8.63
C THR A 147 -8.73 -2.24 -8.16
N THR A 148 -8.02 -3.29 -7.76
CA THR A 148 -6.62 -3.24 -7.29
C THR A 148 -5.66 -3.09 -8.47
N PRO A 149 -4.83 -2.02 -8.54
CA PRO A 149 -3.88 -1.86 -9.62
C PRO A 149 -2.82 -2.97 -9.63
N ALA A 150 -2.55 -3.54 -10.80
CA ALA A 150 -1.52 -4.57 -10.99
C ALA A 150 -0.10 -4.01 -10.80
N VAL A 151 0.12 -2.73 -11.10
CA VAL A 151 1.39 -2.03 -10.76
C VAL A 151 1.69 -2.09 -9.27
N GLU A 152 0.67 -1.99 -8.43
CA GLU A 152 0.84 -2.07 -6.98
C GLU A 152 1.19 -3.49 -6.52
N ASN A 153 0.72 -4.50 -7.27
CA ASN A 153 1.14 -5.88 -7.04
C ASN A 153 2.64 -6.06 -7.34
N GLU A 154 3.10 -5.55 -8.48
CA GLU A 154 4.54 -5.58 -8.81
C GLU A 154 5.39 -4.81 -7.80
N LEU A 155 4.87 -3.71 -7.28
CA LEU A 155 5.58 -2.84 -6.33
C LEU A 155 5.68 -3.44 -4.93
N PHE A 156 4.58 -3.93 -4.36
CA PHE A 156 4.55 -4.35 -2.96
C PHE A 156 3.67 -5.58 -2.67
N GLY A 157 3.16 -6.29 -3.68
CA GLY A 157 2.35 -7.49 -3.47
C GLY A 157 0.90 -7.18 -3.07
N ALA A 158 0.31 -6.15 -3.67
CA ALA A 158 -1.08 -5.73 -3.49
C ALA A 158 -2.14 -6.83 -3.58
N PHE A 159 -1.91 -7.93 -4.31
CA PHE A 159 -2.89 -9.02 -4.42
C PHE A 159 -2.99 -9.86 -3.14
N GLU A 160 -2.08 -9.66 -2.19
CA GLU A 160 -1.98 -10.36 -0.91
C GLU A 160 -2.60 -9.58 0.26
N CYS A 161 -3.27 -8.45 0.01
CA CYS A 161 -3.92 -7.66 1.06
C CYS A 161 -5.33 -7.21 0.70
N VAL A 162 -6.11 -6.88 1.73
CA VAL A 162 -7.30 -6.05 1.60
C VAL A 162 -6.89 -4.59 1.76
N PHE A 163 -7.37 -3.72 0.88
CA PHE A 163 -7.12 -2.28 0.95
C PHE A 163 -8.20 -1.56 1.76
N ALA A 164 -7.82 -0.55 2.54
CA ALA A 164 -8.76 0.41 3.11
C ALA A 164 -8.10 1.77 3.26
N SER A 165 -8.89 2.84 3.26
CA SER A 165 -8.41 4.18 3.61
C SER A 165 -8.34 4.31 5.13
N VAL A 166 -7.29 4.96 5.64
CA VAL A 166 -7.14 5.32 7.06
C VAL A 166 -7.09 6.85 7.16
N GLY A 167 -8.05 7.43 7.90
CA GLY A 167 -8.23 8.88 8.06
C GLY A 167 -9.49 9.44 7.38
N PRO A 168 -9.74 9.21 6.08
CA PRO A 168 -10.92 9.74 5.42
C PRO A 168 -12.21 9.13 6.00
N PRO A 169 -13.17 9.95 6.49
CA PRO A 169 -14.35 9.44 7.18
C PRO A 169 -15.23 8.57 6.30
N ASP A 170 -15.27 8.82 4.99
CA ASP A 170 -16.10 8.07 4.05
C ASP A 170 -15.27 7.33 2.99
N GLY A 171 -13.95 7.22 3.19
CA GLY A 171 -13.03 6.71 2.17
C GLY A 171 -13.00 7.57 0.89
N SER A 172 -12.34 7.08 -0.15
CA SER A 172 -12.28 7.78 -1.45
C SER A 172 -13.34 7.28 -2.42
N PRO A 173 -14.27 8.12 -2.92
CA PRO A 173 -15.38 7.68 -3.78
C PRO A 173 -14.93 7.04 -5.11
N ARG A 174 -13.65 7.21 -5.49
CA ARG A 174 -13.05 6.52 -6.64
C ARG A 174 -13.06 4.99 -6.51
N TYR A 175 -13.15 4.47 -5.29
CA TYR A 175 -13.08 3.05 -4.99
C TYR A 175 -14.46 2.38 -4.86
N GLY A 176 -15.53 3.14 -5.01
CA GLY A 176 -16.89 2.60 -5.11
C GLY A 176 -17.90 3.35 -4.27
N ASP A 177 -19.17 3.03 -4.49
CA ASP A 177 -20.30 3.72 -3.90
C ASP A 177 -20.80 3.08 -2.59
N VAL A 178 -20.34 1.87 -2.23
CA VAL A 178 -20.62 1.24 -0.95
C VAL A 178 -19.49 1.53 0.03
N ILE A 179 -19.84 1.88 1.28
CA ILE A 179 -18.89 2.16 2.35
C ILE A 179 -18.94 1.04 3.38
N LEU A 180 -17.78 0.42 3.66
CA LEU A 180 -17.61 -0.54 4.74
C LEU A 180 -16.73 0.11 5.82
N ARG A 181 -17.33 0.42 6.96
CA ARG A 181 -16.62 0.96 8.12
C ARG A 181 -16.06 -0.20 8.93
N LEU A 182 -14.75 -0.27 9.05
CA LEU A 182 -14.10 -1.35 9.79
C LEU A 182 -14.00 -1.02 11.27
N LYS A 183 -14.00 -2.06 12.10
CA LYS A 183 -13.73 -1.95 13.54
C LYS A 183 -12.30 -1.52 13.76
N ASP A 184 -12.05 -0.87 14.88
CA ASP A 184 -10.69 -0.49 15.25
C ASP A 184 -9.76 -1.70 15.39
N SER A 185 -10.29 -2.85 15.82
CA SER A 185 -9.53 -4.10 16.00
C SER A 185 -8.82 -4.60 14.74
N VAL A 186 -9.25 -4.19 13.54
CA VAL A 186 -8.57 -4.58 12.29
C VAL A 186 -7.21 -3.92 12.11
N ARG A 187 -6.91 -2.88 12.91
CA ARG A 187 -5.62 -2.19 12.83
C ARG A 187 -4.46 -3.12 13.13
N GLU A 188 -4.69 -4.19 13.90
CA GLU A 188 -3.67 -5.18 14.20
C GLU A 188 -3.09 -5.77 12.89
N HIS A 189 -1.78 -5.61 12.70
CA HIS A 189 -1.04 -6.00 11.49
C HIS A 189 -1.34 -5.19 10.22
N GLY A 190 -2.09 -4.09 10.32
CA GLY A 190 -2.28 -3.14 9.25
C GLY A 190 -1.03 -2.30 9.03
N TRP A 191 -0.62 -2.13 7.78
CA TRP A 191 0.40 -1.15 7.41
C TRP A 191 -0.09 -0.28 6.27
N ALA A 192 0.46 0.91 6.11
CA ALA A 192 -0.04 1.89 5.18
C ALA A 192 1.08 2.73 4.56
N THR A 193 0.70 3.52 3.57
CA THR A 193 1.57 4.50 2.93
C THR A 193 0.79 5.80 2.70
N PRO A 194 1.43 6.99 2.67
CA PRO A 194 0.76 8.28 2.45
C PRO A 194 0.16 8.44 1.04
N PHE A 195 0.49 7.53 0.13
CA PHE A 195 -0.04 7.53 -1.23
C PHE A 195 -0.13 6.11 -1.81
N SER A 196 -0.99 5.97 -2.82
CA SER A 196 -1.08 4.76 -3.65
C SER A 196 0.22 4.50 -4.40
N GLY A 197 0.52 3.24 -4.74
CA GLY A 197 1.70 2.91 -5.55
C GLY A 197 1.62 3.53 -6.94
N MET A 198 0.42 3.65 -7.51
CA MET A 198 0.21 4.38 -8.78
C MET A 198 0.67 5.85 -8.69
N HIS A 199 0.30 6.54 -7.60
CA HIS A 199 0.73 7.91 -7.37
C HIS A 199 2.23 8.00 -7.13
N PHE A 200 2.81 7.09 -6.36
CA PHE A 200 4.26 7.03 -6.14
C PHE A 200 5.03 6.95 -7.46
N ILE A 201 4.69 5.98 -8.31
CA ILE A 201 5.37 5.77 -9.59
C ILE A 201 5.21 7.02 -10.49
N ALA A 202 4.00 7.58 -10.57
CA ALA A 202 3.75 8.74 -11.44
C ALA A 202 4.36 10.06 -10.94
N ALA A 203 4.18 10.37 -9.65
CA ALA A 203 4.48 11.70 -9.11
C ALA A 203 5.84 11.78 -8.42
N ILE A 204 6.33 10.68 -7.83
CA ILE A 204 7.61 10.65 -7.10
C ILE A 204 8.72 10.06 -7.97
N ARG A 205 8.43 8.99 -8.71
CA ARG A 205 9.39 8.38 -9.66
C ARG A 205 9.37 9.00 -11.05
N HIS A 206 8.36 9.83 -11.34
CA HIS A 206 8.16 10.44 -12.67
C HIS A 206 8.11 9.43 -13.82
N GLN A 207 7.54 8.25 -13.55
CA GLN A 207 7.42 7.15 -14.49
C GLN A 207 5.98 7.02 -15.04
N PRO A 208 5.78 6.45 -16.24
CA PRO A 208 4.48 6.26 -16.88
C PRO A 208 3.62 5.15 -16.22
N ALA A 209 3.18 5.37 -14.98
CA ALA A 209 2.40 4.39 -14.19
C ALA A 209 1.12 3.89 -14.89
N ALA A 210 0.42 4.78 -15.62
CA ALA A 210 -0.80 4.42 -16.34
C ALA A 210 -0.53 3.44 -17.50
N GLU A 211 0.60 3.60 -18.18
CA GLU A 211 1.00 2.69 -19.26
C GLU A 211 1.45 1.34 -18.71
N MET A 212 2.23 1.35 -17.61
CA MET A 212 2.59 0.12 -16.89
C MET A 212 1.33 -0.64 -16.45
N GLN A 213 0.36 0.06 -15.86
CA GLN A 213 -0.91 -0.52 -15.42
C GLN A 213 -1.70 -1.12 -16.58
N LYS A 214 -1.73 -0.44 -17.73
CA LYS A 214 -2.40 -0.96 -18.93
C LYS A 214 -1.77 -2.26 -19.40
N LEU A 215 -0.43 -2.32 -19.49
CA LEU A 215 0.27 -3.53 -19.91
C LEU A 215 0.00 -4.70 -18.96
N LEU A 216 0.13 -4.47 -17.65
CA LEU A 216 -0.11 -5.49 -16.64
C LEU A 216 -1.57 -5.97 -16.62
N ALA A 217 -2.54 -5.05 -16.76
CA ALA A 217 -3.96 -5.40 -16.87
C ALA A 217 -4.29 -6.23 -18.13
N GLU A 218 -3.51 -6.08 -19.19
CA GLU A 218 -3.58 -6.92 -20.40
C GLU A 218 -2.82 -8.26 -20.25
N GLY A 219 -2.30 -8.57 -19.05
CA GLY A 219 -1.52 -9.78 -18.77
C GLY A 219 -0.10 -9.76 -19.34
N LYS A 220 0.40 -8.59 -19.77
CA LYS A 220 1.76 -8.44 -20.30
C LYS A 220 2.75 -8.17 -19.18
N GLN A 221 4.00 -8.59 -19.40
CA GLN A 221 5.10 -8.29 -18.49
C GLN A 221 5.67 -6.90 -18.74
N LEU A 222 6.11 -6.23 -17.68
CA LEU A 222 6.91 -5.01 -17.80
C LEU A 222 8.31 -5.31 -18.34
N PRO A 223 8.95 -4.37 -19.05
CA PRO A 223 10.33 -4.54 -19.50
C PRO A 223 11.32 -4.76 -18.34
N ALA A 224 12.25 -5.71 -18.52
CA ALA A 224 13.25 -6.04 -17.51
C ALA A 224 14.45 -5.07 -17.47
N SER A 225 14.67 -4.29 -18.53
CA SER A 225 15.81 -3.37 -18.62
C SER A 225 15.59 -2.12 -17.76
N PRO A 226 16.52 -1.73 -16.88
CA PRO A 226 16.40 -0.53 -16.07
C PRO A 226 16.42 0.78 -16.89
N ASP A 227 16.92 0.74 -18.12
CA ASP A 227 16.92 1.90 -19.02
C ASP A 227 15.56 2.13 -19.70
N ASN A 228 14.59 1.22 -19.52
CA ASN A 228 13.26 1.36 -20.08
C ASN A 228 12.36 2.17 -19.13
N PRO A 229 11.65 3.21 -19.59
CA PRO A 229 10.77 4.00 -18.73
C PRO A 229 9.60 3.21 -18.13
N LEU A 230 9.25 2.05 -18.69
CA LEU A 230 8.21 1.15 -18.19
C LEU A 230 8.76 0.07 -17.24
N HIS A 231 10.04 0.15 -16.88
CA HIS A 231 10.64 -0.74 -15.88
C HIS A 231 10.13 -0.42 -14.48
N LEU A 232 9.80 -1.46 -13.70
CA LEU A 232 9.53 -1.36 -12.27
C LEU A 232 10.47 -2.32 -11.53
N GLY A 233 11.50 -1.74 -10.92
CA GLY A 233 12.72 -2.46 -10.55
C GLY A 233 13.00 -2.55 -9.06
N PHE A 234 14.22 -2.98 -8.75
CA PHE A 234 14.78 -2.97 -7.41
C PHE A 234 14.74 -1.55 -6.81
N ASP A 235 15.15 -0.54 -7.57
CA ASP A 235 15.23 0.85 -7.10
C ASP A 235 13.85 1.40 -6.71
N ASP A 236 12.81 1.15 -7.49
CA ASP A 236 11.46 1.66 -7.18
C ASP A 236 10.91 1.03 -5.90
N ARG A 237 11.14 -0.27 -5.69
CA ARG A 237 10.77 -0.98 -4.46
C ARG A 237 11.58 -0.48 -3.27
N LEU A 238 12.88 -0.24 -3.47
CA LEU A 238 13.76 0.33 -2.45
C LEU A 238 13.29 1.73 -2.04
N HIS A 239 12.96 2.61 -2.99
CA HIS A 239 12.44 3.95 -2.69
C HIS A 239 11.06 3.88 -2.00
N TYR A 240 10.15 3.03 -2.47
CA TYR A 240 8.81 2.90 -1.87
C TYR A 240 8.88 2.43 -0.41
N SER A 241 9.89 1.64 -0.08
CA SER A 241 10.07 1.07 1.25
C SER A 241 10.35 2.10 2.37
N HIS A 242 10.66 3.35 2.02
CA HIS A 242 10.84 4.46 2.97
C HIS A 242 9.53 5.16 3.39
N TYR A 243 8.40 4.74 2.83
CA TYR A 243 7.09 5.38 3.07
C TYR A 243 6.13 4.51 3.89
N ILE A 244 6.63 3.45 4.50
CA ILE A 244 5.83 2.48 5.25
C ILE A 244 5.50 3.05 6.62
N VAL A 245 4.24 2.90 7.03
CA VAL A 245 3.77 3.27 8.36
C VAL A 245 2.88 2.16 8.90
N THR A 246 3.21 1.56 10.03
CA THR A 246 2.39 0.54 10.71
C THR A 246 1.36 1.20 11.62
N GLU A 247 0.44 0.39 12.16
CA GLU A 247 -0.66 0.84 13.01
C GLU A 247 -0.22 1.58 14.27
N GLN A 248 1.01 1.36 14.74
CA GLN A 248 1.59 2.04 15.91
C GLN A 248 1.99 3.50 15.62
N ASP A 249 2.03 3.86 14.34
CA ASP A 249 2.57 5.13 13.85
C ASP A 249 1.57 5.91 12.99
N TRP A 250 0.37 5.40 12.72
CA TRP A 250 -0.62 6.05 11.85
C TRP A 250 -1.01 7.45 12.34
N GLU A 251 -1.33 7.60 13.63
CA GLU A 251 -1.70 8.89 14.21
C GLU A 251 -0.56 9.90 14.11
N ARG A 252 0.69 9.46 14.35
CA ARG A 252 1.89 10.31 14.19
C ARG A 252 2.10 10.71 12.74
N ALA A 253 2.03 9.76 11.81
CA ALA A 253 2.18 10.04 10.38
C ALA A 253 1.10 11.01 9.85
N LEU A 254 -0.16 10.84 10.28
CA LEU A 254 -1.25 11.76 9.91
C LEU A 254 -1.03 13.15 10.50
N ALA A 255 -0.62 13.25 11.76
CA ALA A 255 -0.27 14.54 12.37
C ALA A 255 0.87 15.24 11.62
N TYR A 256 1.94 14.51 11.28
CA TYR A 256 3.07 15.09 10.56
C TYR A 256 2.74 15.49 9.11
N GLN A 257 1.89 14.73 8.42
CA GLN A 257 1.33 15.17 7.14
C GLN A 257 0.56 16.49 7.28
N ALA A 258 -0.25 16.63 8.34
CA ALA A 258 -1.00 17.85 8.59
C ALA A 258 -0.08 19.04 8.87
N VAL A 259 0.98 18.84 9.66
CA VAL A 259 2.02 19.85 9.90
C VAL A 259 2.69 20.27 8.59
N LEU A 260 3.05 19.32 7.72
CA LEU A 260 3.62 19.64 6.41
C LEU A 260 2.67 20.49 5.55
N VAL A 261 1.37 20.20 5.57
CA VAL A 261 0.38 21.04 4.87
C VAL A 261 0.40 22.46 5.43
N LEU A 262 0.31 22.61 6.75
CA LEU A 262 0.28 23.92 7.41
C LEU A 262 1.54 24.77 7.16
N ARG A 263 2.72 24.14 7.21
CA ARG A 263 4.00 24.83 6.98
C ARG A 263 4.24 25.24 5.53
N ASN A 264 3.56 24.58 4.58
CA ASN A 264 3.64 24.92 3.16
C ASN A 264 2.57 25.94 2.72
N LEU A 265 1.74 26.43 3.63
CA LEU A 265 0.76 27.47 3.34
C LEU A 265 1.45 28.83 3.16
N ASP A 266 1.03 29.56 2.14
CA ASP A 266 1.44 30.94 1.88
C ASP A 266 0.58 31.97 2.65
N ASP A 267 0.78 33.26 2.38
CA ASP A 267 0.02 34.36 3.00
C ASP A 267 -1.27 34.72 2.22
N SER A 268 -1.83 33.78 1.45
CA SER A 268 -3.06 34.00 0.70
C SER A 268 -4.32 33.79 1.53
N ALA A 269 -5.43 34.40 1.12
CA ALA A 269 -6.75 34.17 1.74
C ALA A 269 -7.20 32.71 1.72
N THR A 270 -6.75 31.94 0.70
CA THR A 270 -6.99 30.49 0.63
C THR A 270 -6.27 29.77 1.77
N SER A 271 -5.00 30.10 1.98
CA SER A 271 -4.20 29.54 3.07
C SER A 271 -4.73 29.94 4.45
N ASP A 272 -5.22 31.16 4.61
CA ASP A 272 -5.87 31.60 5.86
C ASP A 272 -7.14 30.79 6.15
N ALA A 273 -7.94 30.47 5.13
CA ALA A 273 -9.09 29.59 5.30
C ALA A 273 -8.68 28.15 5.71
N VAL A 274 -7.55 27.64 5.22
CA VAL A 274 -7.00 26.34 5.65
C VAL A 274 -6.53 26.39 7.11
N ARG A 275 -5.86 27.48 7.53
CA ARG A 275 -5.46 27.70 8.93
C ARG A 275 -6.68 27.78 9.86
N GLN A 276 -7.69 28.55 9.48
CA GLN A 276 -8.95 28.63 10.24
C GLN A 276 -9.63 27.27 10.39
N ARG A 277 -9.68 26.48 9.31
CA ARG A 277 -10.21 25.10 9.38
C ARG A 277 -9.40 24.22 10.34
N CYS A 278 -8.08 24.41 10.41
CA CYS A 278 -7.26 23.72 11.41
C CYS A 278 -7.65 24.12 12.82
N ASP A 279 -7.86 25.42 13.09
CA ASP A 279 -8.27 25.88 14.41
C ASP A 279 -9.65 25.32 14.81
N GLU A 280 -10.62 25.34 13.89
CA GLU A 280 -11.93 24.72 14.08
C GLU A 280 -11.82 23.22 14.40
N MET A 281 -10.92 22.52 13.70
CA MET A 281 -10.64 21.10 13.92
C MET A 281 -10.01 20.81 15.29
N LEU A 282 -9.15 21.71 15.80
CA LEU A 282 -8.51 21.54 17.12
C LEU A 282 -9.49 21.70 18.30
N ASP A 283 -10.60 22.41 18.09
CA ASP A 283 -11.66 22.62 19.08
C ASP A 283 -12.84 21.63 18.92
N GLU A 284 -12.89 20.88 17.82
CA GLU A 284 -13.96 19.92 17.56
C GLU A 284 -13.90 18.73 18.53
N THR A 285 -15.06 18.34 19.07
CA THR A 285 -15.19 17.23 20.03
C THR A 285 -15.80 15.97 19.42
N ASP A 286 -16.60 16.10 18.36
CA ASP A 286 -17.14 14.98 17.60
C ASP A 286 -16.04 14.38 16.69
N PRO A 287 -15.62 13.12 16.90
CA PRO A 287 -14.61 12.47 16.07
C PRO A 287 -14.97 12.43 14.58
N ALA A 288 -16.25 12.25 14.24
CA ALA A 288 -16.67 12.20 12.84
C ALA A 288 -16.46 13.57 12.17
N LYS A 289 -16.89 14.64 12.84
CA LYS A 289 -16.71 16.01 12.36
C LYS A 289 -15.23 16.42 12.33
N PHE A 290 -14.44 15.98 13.31
CA PHE A 290 -12.98 16.16 13.31
C PHE A 290 -12.37 15.61 12.01
N TRP A 291 -12.67 14.35 11.67
CA TRP A 291 -12.12 13.72 10.47
C TRP A 291 -12.69 14.31 9.16
N SER A 292 -13.92 14.82 9.16
CA SER A 292 -14.47 15.58 8.03
C SER A 292 -13.80 16.94 7.82
N LEU A 293 -13.32 17.59 8.89
CA LEU A 293 -12.49 18.80 8.77
C LEU A 293 -11.06 18.43 8.35
N PHE A 294 -10.55 17.28 8.81
CA PHE A 294 -9.21 16.80 8.50
C PHE A 294 -9.05 16.47 7.00
N ILE A 295 -10.04 15.76 6.44
CA ILE A 295 -10.16 15.44 5.01
C ILE A 295 -11.58 15.78 4.55
N PRO A 296 -11.80 16.99 4.00
CA PRO A 296 -13.10 17.36 3.48
C PRO A 296 -13.55 16.44 2.35
N ALA A 297 -14.87 16.27 2.23
CA ALA A 297 -15.46 15.56 1.11
C ALA A 297 -15.06 16.19 -0.23
N ARG A 298 -14.76 15.32 -1.20
CA ARG A 298 -14.49 15.75 -2.57
C ARG A 298 -15.82 16.13 -3.23
N GLU A 299 -15.92 17.37 -3.69
CA GLU A 299 -17.07 17.85 -4.44
C GLU A 299 -16.67 18.14 -5.89
N ARG A 300 -17.54 17.76 -6.83
CA ARG A 300 -17.34 18.04 -8.26
C ARG A 300 -17.78 19.46 -8.59
N GLY A 301 -17.09 20.09 -9.53
CA GLY A 301 -17.47 21.40 -10.05
C GLY A 301 -17.10 22.59 -9.16
N LEU A 302 -16.32 22.36 -8.08
CA LEU A 302 -15.73 23.43 -7.30
C LEU A 302 -14.80 24.29 -8.14
N SER A 303 -14.75 25.59 -7.83
CA SER A 303 -13.71 26.46 -8.38
C SER A 303 -12.33 26.00 -7.89
N ARG A 304 -11.26 26.40 -8.60
CA ARG A 304 -9.89 26.09 -8.17
C ARG A 304 -9.59 26.60 -6.76
N GLN A 305 -10.16 27.74 -6.39
CA GLN A 305 -9.98 28.34 -5.07
C GLN A 305 -10.71 27.53 -3.99
N ASP A 306 -11.98 27.18 -4.22
CA ASP A 306 -12.76 26.37 -3.25
C ASP A 306 -12.16 24.98 -3.05
N ALA A 307 -11.64 24.37 -4.13
CA ALA A 307 -10.92 23.11 -4.06
C ALA A 307 -9.62 23.23 -3.26
N ALA A 308 -8.91 24.36 -3.36
CA ALA A 308 -7.66 24.58 -2.63
C ALA A 308 -7.89 24.78 -1.12
N VAL A 309 -8.96 25.47 -0.70
CA VAL A 309 -9.37 25.55 0.71
C VAL A 309 -9.70 24.17 1.30
N ARG A 310 -10.08 23.22 0.44
CA ARG A 310 -10.40 21.84 0.81
C ARG A 310 -9.24 20.87 0.69
N VAL A 311 -7.99 21.37 0.61
CA VAL A 311 -6.79 20.51 0.63
C VAL A 311 -6.86 19.55 1.84
N PRO A 312 -6.72 18.23 1.67
CA PRO A 312 -6.67 17.31 2.81
C PRO A 312 -5.42 17.55 3.64
N PHE A 313 -5.50 17.43 4.97
CA PHE A 313 -4.31 17.51 5.82
C PHE A 313 -3.41 16.26 5.72
N GLY A 314 -3.97 15.12 5.32
CA GLY A 314 -3.23 13.88 5.09
C GLY A 314 -4.20 12.72 4.89
N TYR A 315 -3.71 11.57 4.47
CA TYR A 315 -4.44 10.30 4.53
C TYR A 315 -3.42 9.15 4.41
N LEU A 316 -3.86 7.92 4.72
CA LEU A 316 -3.05 6.74 4.51
C LEU A 316 -3.82 5.69 3.71
N GLU A 317 -3.15 5.07 2.74
CA GLU A 317 -3.62 3.90 2.00
C GLU A 317 -3.23 2.65 2.79
N GLY A 318 -4.16 2.10 3.58
CA GLY A 318 -3.95 0.93 4.42
C GLY A 318 -4.01 -0.40 3.65
N LYS A 319 -3.17 -1.33 4.08
CA LYS A 319 -3.03 -2.71 3.62
C LYS A 319 -3.19 -3.61 4.84
N PHE A 320 -4.19 -4.47 4.78
CA PHE A 320 -4.61 -5.35 5.85
C PHE A 320 -4.31 -6.81 5.48
N PRO A 321 -4.44 -7.76 6.41
CA PRO A 321 -4.41 -9.18 6.09
C PRO A 321 -5.29 -9.54 4.88
N ASN A 322 -4.98 -10.66 4.25
CA ASN A 322 -5.60 -11.07 2.99
C ASN A 322 -7.09 -11.41 3.11
N THR A 323 -7.64 -11.52 4.31
CA THR A 323 -9.08 -11.65 4.56
C THR A 323 -9.45 -10.77 5.75
N LEU A 324 -10.60 -10.09 5.64
CA LEU A 324 -11.29 -9.43 6.75
C LEU A 324 -12.72 -9.95 6.77
N THR A 325 -13.22 -10.37 7.92
CA THR A 325 -14.56 -10.95 8.04
C THR A 325 -15.62 -9.85 8.22
N LEU A 326 -16.90 -10.18 8.03
CA LEU A 326 -17.98 -9.25 8.38
C LEU A 326 -18.12 -9.01 9.89
N ASP A 327 -17.50 -9.84 10.73
CA ASP A 327 -17.35 -9.55 12.15
C ASP A 327 -16.35 -8.40 12.40
N ASP A 328 -15.50 -8.07 11.42
CA ASP A 328 -14.59 -6.93 11.47
C ASP A 328 -15.25 -5.62 10.99
N VAL A 329 -16.51 -5.66 10.59
CA VAL A 329 -17.26 -4.51 10.04
C VAL A 329 -18.22 -3.95 11.08
N THR A 330 -18.24 -2.63 11.22
CA THR A 330 -19.20 -1.90 12.07
C THR A 330 -20.47 -1.51 11.30
N SER A 331 -20.34 -1.20 10.01
CA SER A 331 -21.47 -0.91 9.13
C SER A 331 -21.14 -1.08 7.65
N ILE A 332 -22.16 -1.45 6.89
CA ILE A 332 -22.20 -1.47 5.43
C ILE A 332 -23.22 -0.42 5.00
N GLU A 333 -22.75 0.64 4.34
CA GLU A 333 -23.58 1.79 3.97
C GLU A 333 -23.78 1.83 2.46
N VAL A 334 -25.04 1.84 2.04
CA VAL A 334 -25.47 1.86 0.64
C VAL A 334 -26.34 3.07 0.35
N ALA A 335 -26.50 3.42 -0.93
CA ALA A 335 -27.42 4.48 -1.32
C ALA A 335 -28.85 4.17 -0.81
N ALA A 336 -29.59 5.19 -0.37
CA ALA A 336 -30.89 5.00 0.29
C ALA A 336 -31.89 4.26 -0.59
N GLU A 337 -31.89 4.55 -1.89
CA GLU A 337 -32.73 3.90 -2.91
C GLU A 337 -32.37 2.43 -3.15
N ARG A 338 -31.16 1.99 -2.76
CA ARG A 338 -30.71 0.60 -2.85
C ARG A 338 -30.92 -0.19 -1.56
N LEU A 339 -31.26 0.47 -0.45
CA LEU A 339 -31.34 -0.19 0.85
C LEU A 339 -32.35 -1.35 0.87
N ALA A 340 -33.55 -1.15 0.29
CA ALA A 340 -34.58 -2.19 0.24
C ALA A 340 -34.14 -3.39 -0.60
N GLU A 341 -33.45 -3.14 -1.72
CA GLU A 341 -32.89 -4.17 -2.59
C GLU A 341 -31.89 -5.04 -1.81
N VAL A 342 -30.88 -4.42 -1.18
CA VAL A 342 -29.83 -5.13 -0.44
C VAL A 342 -30.42 -5.96 0.69
N ARG A 343 -31.35 -5.40 1.47
CA ARG A 343 -31.98 -6.11 2.60
C ARG A 343 -32.85 -7.29 2.17
N SER A 344 -33.29 -7.32 0.91
CA SER A 344 -34.06 -8.43 0.35
C SER A 344 -33.20 -9.63 -0.07
N TRP A 345 -31.89 -9.46 -0.22
CA TRP A 345 -31.00 -10.55 -0.64
C TRP A 345 -30.91 -11.65 0.42
N PRO A 346 -30.92 -12.94 0.03
CA PRO A 346 -30.66 -14.04 0.96
C PRO A 346 -29.30 -13.93 1.67
N GLU A 347 -28.28 -13.46 0.95
CA GLU A 347 -26.91 -13.31 1.47
C GLU A 347 -26.81 -12.21 2.53
N SER A 348 -27.73 -11.24 2.54
CA SER A 348 -27.77 -10.15 3.52
C SER A 348 -28.37 -10.57 4.87
N GLN A 349 -29.13 -11.67 4.94
CA GLN A 349 -29.92 -12.02 6.12
C GLN A 349 -29.10 -12.14 7.41
N PRO A 350 -27.90 -12.75 7.41
CA PRO A 350 -27.07 -12.84 8.62
C PRO A 350 -26.54 -11.47 9.09
N TYR A 351 -26.52 -10.48 8.19
CA TYR A 351 -25.80 -9.22 8.35
C TYR A 351 -26.71 -7.98 8.33
N LEU A 352 -28.04 -8.15 8.41
CA LEU A 352 -29.01 -7.04 8.36
C LEU A 352 -28.73 -5.94 9.38
N ARG A 353 -28.14 -6.28 10.53
CA ARG A 353 -27.74 -5.32 11.58
C ARG A 353 -26.63 -4.36 11.13
N LEU A 354 -25.81 -4.74 10.15
CA LEU A 354 -24.71 -3.94 9.63
C LEU A 354 -25.16 -3.02 8.48
N ILE A 355 -26.24 -3.38 7.79
CA ILE A 355 -26.66 -2.74 6.53
C ILE A 355 -27.56 -1.53 6.82
N ARG A 356 -27.10 -0.34 6.40
CA ARG A 356 -27.82 0.93 6.57
C ARG A 356 -27.72 1.83 5.33
N ALA A 357 -28.59 2.83 5.26
CA ALA A 357 -28.45 3.89 4.25
C ALA A 357 -27.25 4.78 4.59
N LYS A 358 -26.54 5.24 3.55
CA LYS A 358 -25.54 6.31 3.68
C LYS A 358 -26.19 7.59 4.22
N PRO A 359 -25.47 8.38 5.04
CA PRO A 359 -25.93 9.70 5.44
C PRO A 359 -26.17 10.61 4.21
N THR A 360 -27.11 11.53 4.33
CA THR A 360 -27.39 12.52 3.27
C THR A 360 -26.13 13.36 2.99
N GLY A 361 -25.77 13.53 1.72
CA GLY A 361 -24.60 14.31 1.30
C GLY A 361 -23.29 13.53 1.21
N VAL A 362 -23.29 12.22 1.48
CA VAL A 362 -22.13 11.34 1.27
C VAL A 362 -22.24 10.67 -0.11
N GLU A 363 -21.36 11.04 -1.05
CA GLU A 363 -21.22 10.38 -2.36
C GLU A 363 -20.65 8.96 -2.22
#